data_AF-A0A7X8TPC1-F1
#
_entry.id   AF-A0A7X8TPC1-F1
#
_cell.length_a   1.000
_cell.length_b   1.000
_cell.length_c   1.000
_cell.angle_alpha   90.00
_cell.angle_beta   90.00
_cell.angle_gamma   90.00
#
_symmetry.space_group_name_H-M   'P 1'
#
loop_
_entity.id
_entity.type
_entity.pdbx_description
1 polymer ?
#
loop_
_entity_poly.entity_id
_entity_poly.type
_entity_poly.pdbx_seq_one_letter_code
_entity_poly.pdbx_strand_id
1 'polypeptide(L)'
;MLARWLPENKILKCMILSLTLYSIIVLIFAWSYGFFYLPDNPPSEKPFYKAYFDKPNWYLYPIFYLIIGFVVKSTWARFQNAWRQGAENGKTIIINSQGEKADKDAIRSITDKLNELRQLLIPIALIFSLIWSYFDGYETRQIYFEHDFPAQLASAEKDPDFTVKWIFSHSDKDRAEHLPAPTSQLIFYIMLEVEQFFLIGLGFLVLFQVLLQIFVFSFLDKLKIFSDTFSIELRYNSGARDFGLGEWNRAIDLFYWIISLGLIITLFVKYSQPPEAADVGIEMGKWALAALILLPFLATIAGRSRFVHQLDKMLEVKDCHEAWELRHNQSPWPLEPQRMQKVGFLLALALYSLFAGQDISTFIKDIVERSV
;
A
#
# COMPACT_ATOMS: atom_id res chain seq x y z
N MET A 1 16.93 9.03 -16.40
CA MET A 1 16.78 9.47 -14.98
C MET A 1 15.72 8.65 -14.23
N LEU A 2 14.50 8.47 -14.76
CA LEU A 2 13.41 7.69 -14.14
C LEU A 2 13.75 6.24 -13.77
N ALA A 3 14.56 5.55 -14.59
CA ALA A 3 14.95 4.16 -14.34
C ALA A 3 15.67 3.90 -13.00
N ARG A 4 16.23 4.94 -12.35
CA ARG A 4 16.85 4.83 -11.02
C ARG A 4 15.83 4.78 -9.88
N TRP A 5 14.61 5.25 -10.10
CA TRP A 5 13.53 5.27 -9.11
C TRP A 5 12.71 3.98 -9.11
N LEU A 6 12.90 3.13 -10.12
CA LEU A 6 12.17 1.87 -10.29
C LEU A 6 12.85 0.68 -9.60
N PRO A 7 12.08 -0.38 -9.29
CA PRO A 7 12.59 -1.60 -8.67
C PRO A 7 13.80 -2.18 -9.42
N GLU A 8 14.74 -2.79 -8.69
CA GLU A 8 15.91 -3.45 -9.29
C GLU A 8 15.55 -4.77 -9.96
N ASN A 9 14.47 -5.40 -9.50
CA ASN A 9 13.91 -6.59 -10.14
C ASN A 9 13.49 -6.24 -11.58
N LYS A 10 14.12 -6.90 -12.55
CA LYS A 10 13.92 -6.65 -13.99
C LYS A 10 12.45 -6.82 -14.40
N ILE A 11 11.78 -7.85 -13.90
CA ILE A 11 10.37 -8.15 -14.21
C ILE A 11 9.49 -7.00 -13.74
N LEU A 12 9.60 -6.64 -12.45
CA LEU A 12 8.79 -5.58 -11.86
C LEU A 12 9.07 -4.21 -12.51
N LYS A 13 10.34 -3.93 -12.84
CA LYS A 13 10.72 -2.71 -13.56
C LYS A 13 10.08 -2.64 -14.95
N CYS A 14 10.17 -3.71 -15.72
CA CYS A 14 9.53 -3.80 -17.03
C CYS A 14 8.02 -3.66 -16.91
N MET A 15 7.40 -4.32 -15.92
CA MET A 15 5.97 -4.23 -15.66
C MET A 15 5.54 -2.78 -15.38
N ILE A 16 6.20 -2.07 -14.45
CA ILE A 16 5.85 -0.66 -14.14
C ILE A 16 6.01 0.24 -15.38
N LEU A 17 7.09 0.07 -16.16
CA LEU A 17 7.31 0.87 -17.37
C LEU A 17 6.25 0.58 -18.44
N SER A 18 5.94 -0.69 -18.68
CA SER A 18 4.91 -1.10 -19.64
C SER A 18 3.54 -0.59 -19.24
N LEU A 19 3.19 -0.66 -17.95
CA LEU A 19 1.93 -0.13 -17.43
C LEU A 19 1.86 1.39 -17.53
N THR A 20 2.96 2.09 -17.23
CA THR A 20 3.03 3.55 -17.40
C THR A 20 2.81 3.94 -18.86
N LEU A 21 3.45 3.24 -19.80
CA LEU A 21 3.28 3.48 -21.24
C LEU A 21 1.85 3.15 -21.68
N TYR A 22 1.32 2.02 -21.23
CA TYR A 22 -0.06 1.61 -21.46
C TYR A 22 -1.03 2.69 -21.00
N SER A 23 -0.86 3.24 -19.80
CA SER A 23 -1.71 4.32 -19.29
C SER A 23 -1.61 5.62 -20.06
N ILE A 24 -0.44 5.94 -20.62
CA ILE A 24 -0.31 7.08 -21.53
C ILE A 24 -1.13 6.82 -22.80
N ILE A 25 -1.13 5.60 -23.32
CA ILE A 25 -1.95 5.23 -24.48
C ILE A 25 -3.44 5.32 -24.12
N VAL A 26 -3.87 4.76 -22.99
CA VAL A 26 -5.27 4.86 -22.50
C VAL A 26 -5.67 6.33 -22.37
N LEU A 27 -4.80 7.17 -21.82
CA LEU A 27 -5.05 8.61 -21.70
C LEU A 27 -5.20 9.30 -23.06
N ILE A 28 -4.38 8.94 -24.06
CA ILE A 28 -4.49 9.49 -25.42
C ILE A 28 -5.83 9.08 -26.05
N PHE A 29 -6.24 7.81 -25.88
CA PHE A 29 -7.57 7.36 -26.31
C PHE A 29 -8.67 8.13 -25.58
N ALA A 30 -8.57 8.28 -24.26
CA ALA A 30 -9.55 9.02 -23.49
C ALA A 30 -9.66 10.48 -23.92
N TRP A 31 -8.52 11.12 -24.22
CA TRP A 31 -8.47 12.47 -24.76
C TRP A 31 -9.11 12.57 -26.14
N SER A 32 -8.84 11.63 -27.05
CA SER A 32 -9.49 11.65 -28.37
C SER A 32 -11.00 11.45 -28.22
N TYR A 33 -11.45 10.53 -27.37
CA TYR A 33 -12.88 10.37 -27.09
C TYR A 33 -13.48 11.62 -26.41
N GLY A 34 -12.78 12.24 -25.45
CA GLY A 34 -13.27 13.45 -24.78
C GLY A 34 -13.38 14.67 -25.70
N PHE A 35 -12.42 14.86 -26.60
CA PHE A 35 -12.34 16.04 -27.48
C PHE A 35 -13.28 15.96 -28.69
N PHE A 36 -13.53 14.76 -29.22
CA PHE A 36 -14.40 14.58 -30.39
C PHE A 36 -15.89 14.47 -30.05
N TYR A 37 -16.24 14.23 -28.78
CA TYR A 37 -17.61 13.86 -28.38
C TYR A 37 -18.21 14.73 -27.26
N LEU A 38 -17.53 15.82 -26.86
CA LEU A 38 -18.15 16.88 -26.07
C LEU A 38 -18.97 17.79 -27.00
N PRO A 39 -20.28 17.96 -26.79
CA PRO A 39 -21.06 18.88 -27.61
C PRO A 39 -20.56 20.32 -27.39
N ASP A 40 -20.41 21.08 -28.48
CA ASP A 40 -19.93 22.47 -28.48
C ASP A 40 -20.78 23.43 -27.62
N ASN A 41 -21.99 23.01 -27.22
CA ASN A 41 -22.88 23.72 -26.30
C ASN A 41 -23.48 22.75 -25.26
N PRO A 42 -23.00 22.70 -24.00
CA PRO A 42 -23.66 21.94 -22.96
C PRO A 42 -25.05 22.57 -22.67
N PRO A 43 -26.15 21.80 -22.68
CA PRO A 43 -27.48 22.33 -22.39
C PRO A 43 -27.50 22.97 -21.00
N SER A 44 -28.00 24.20 -20.93
CA SER A 44 -27.91 25.11 -19.77
C SER A 44 -28.66 24.64 -18.52
N GLU A 45 -29.39 23.52 -18.57
CA GLU A 45 -30.31 23.13 -17.49
C GLU A 45 -30.04 21.76 -16.86
N LYS A 46 -29.10 20.94 -17.35
CA LYS A 46 -28.70 19.70 -16.64
C LYS A 46 -27.24 19.29 -16.91
N PRO A 47 -26.26 19.74 -16.12
CA PRO A 47 -24.94 19.15 -16.15
C PRO A 47 -24.88 18.07 -15.06
N PHE A 48 -25.28 16.83 -15.37
CA PHE A 48 -25.15 15.73 -14.41
C PHE A 48 -24.37 14.52 -14.94
N TYR A 49 -23.46 14.79 -15.88
CA TYR A 49 -22.46 13.82 -16.31
C TYR A 49 -21.09 14.43 -16.09
N LYS A 50 -20.40 13.94 -15.06
CA LYS A 50 -18.97 14.18 -14.90
C LYS A 50 -18.28 13.57 -16.13
N ALA A 51 -17.63 14.37 -16.96
CA ALA A 51 -16.83 13.90 -18.11
C ALA A 51 -15.64 13.06 -17.62
N TYR A 52 -14.94 12.37 -18.52
CA TYR A 52 -13.71 11.61 -18.16
C TYR A 52 -12.70 12.50 -17.39
N PHE A 53 -12.65 13.79 -17.74
CA PHE A 53 -11.81 14.81 -17.08
C PHE A 53 -12.28 15.22 -15.69
N ASP A 54 -13.50 14.86 -15.29
CA ASP A 54 -14.04 15.12 -13.96
C ASP A 54 -13.76 13.97 -12.97
N LYS A 55 -13.08 12.90 -13.43
CA LYS A 55 -12.54 11.81 -12.60
C LYS A 55 -11.00 11.79 -12.62
N PRO A 56 -10.34 12.56 -11.72
CA PRO A 56 -8.89 12.66 -11.61
C PRO A 56 -8.10 11.38 -11.47
N ASN A 57 -8.71 10.35 -10.92
CA ASN A 57 -8.06 9.07 -10.79
C ASN A 57 -7.59 8.51 -12.13
N TRP A 58 -8.37 8.63 -13.21
CA TRP A 58 -8.09 8.00 -14.51
C TRP A 58 -6.93 8.64 -15.28
N TYR A 59 -6.81 9.96 -15.30
CA TYR A 59 -5.69 10.61 -15.99
C TYR A 59 -4.38 10.62 -15.18
N LEU A 60 -4.44 10.28 -13.89
CA LEU A 60 -3.27 10.20 -13.03
C LEU A 60 -2.64 8.80 -12.96
N TYR A 61 -3.22 7.77 -13.60
CA TYR A 61 -2.67 6.40 -13.62
C TYR A 61 -1.17 6.34 -14.01
N PRO A 62 -0.69 7.05 -15.05
CA PRO A 62 0.75 7.04 -15.37
C PRO A 62 1.62 7.48 -14.18
N ILE A 63 1.15 8.48 -13.44
CA ILE A 63 1.84 9.00 -12.24
C ILE A 63 1.71 8.00 -11.09
N PHE A 64 0.54 7.39 -10.91
CA PHE A 64 0.28 6.40 -9.87
C PHE A 64 1.17 5.17 -10.03
N TYR A 65 1.39 4.67 -11.25
CA TYR A 65 2.31 3.57 -11.51
C TYR A 65 3.76 3.89 -11.12
N LEU A 66 4.21 5.12 -11.37
CA LEU A 66 5.54 5.56 -10.96
C LEU A 66 5.65 5.68 -9.44
N ILE A 67 4.65 6.25 -8.78
CA ILE A 67 4.62 6.41 -7.32
C ILE A 67 4.55 5.03 -6.63
N ILE A 68 3.64 4.15 -7.03
CA ILE A 68 3.52 2.82 -6.44
C ILE A 68 4.75 1.97 -6.76
N GLY A 69 5.34 2.10 -7.95
CA GLY A 69 6.61 1.47 -8.29
C GLY A 69 7.75 1.93 -7.37
N PHE A 70 7.81 3.22 -7.05
CA PHE A 70 8.73 3.78 -6.06
C PHE A 70 8.45 3.26 -4.64
N VAL A 71 7.18 3.16 -4.23
CA VAL A 71 6.76 2.58 -2.95
C VAL A 71 7.26 1.13 -2.85
N VAL A 72 6.91 0.28 -3.82
CA VAL A 72 7.32 -1.14 -3.87
C VAL A 72 8.84 -1.31 -3.86
N LYS A 73 9.58 -0.44 -4.55
CA LYS A 73 11.05 -0.45 -4.49
C LYS A 73 11.52 -0.11 -3.08
N SER A 74 11.06 1.03 -2.56
CA SER A 74 11.62 1.67 -1.38
C SER A 74 11.33 0.87 -0.13
N THR A 75 10.12 0.34 0.04
CA THR A 75 9.77 -0.49 1.20
C THR A 75 10.66 -1.74 1.27
N TRP A 76 10.96 -2.37 0.13
CA TRP A 76 11.85 -3.53 0.10
C TRP A 76 13.33 -3.17 0.31
N ALA A 77 13.82 -2.15 -0.39
CA ALA A 77 15.21 -1.73 -0.30
C ALA A 77 15.58 -1.27 1.13
N ARG A 78 14.67 -0.57 1.82
CA ARG A 78 14.87 -0.13 3.20
C ARG A 78 14.96 -1.30 4.16
N PHE A 79 14.11 -2.31 3.99
CA PHE A 79 14.19 -3.54 4.75
C PHE A 79 15.53 -4.24 4.55
N GLN A 80 15.96 -4.48 3.30
CA GLN A 80 17.26 -5.11 3.04
C GLN A 80 18.44 -4.31 3.60
N ASN A 81 18.37 -2.98 3.52
CA ASN A 81 19.39 -2.12 4.10
C ASN A 81 19.42 -2.23 5.62
N ALA A 82 18.27 -2.39 6.30
CA ALA A 82 18.25 -2.60 7.75
C ALA A 82 18.97 -3.91 8.15
N TRP A 83 18.81 -4.98 7.37
CA TRP A 83 19.58 -6.23 7.56
C TRP A 83 21.08 -6.03 7.33
N ARG A 84 21.45 -5.40 6.21
CA ARG A 84 22.87 -5.19 5.85
C ARG A 84 23.59 -4.24 6.79
N GLN A 85 23.00 -3.09 7.11
CA GLN A 85 23.60 -2.12 8.03
C GLN A 85 23.64 -2.62 9.46
N GLY A 86 22.66 -3.44 9.84
CA GLY A 86 22.74 -4.25 11.05
C GLY A 86 24.04 -5.03 11.06
N ALA A 87 24.31 -5.83 10.01
CA ALA A 87 25.51 -6.65 9.84
C ALA A 87 26.82 -5.84 9.88
N GLU A 88 26.91 -4.80 9.05
CA GLU A 88 28.16 -4.08 8.78
C GLU A 88 28.62 -3.19 9.93
N ASN A 89 27.69 -2.58 10.67
CA ASN A 89 28.03 -1.67 11.75
C ASN A 89 28.40 -2.40 13.05
N GLY A 90 28.45 -3.74 13.05
CA GLY A 90 28.64 -4.56 14.25
C GLY A 90 27.51 -4.36 15.28
N LYS A 91 26.42 -3.69 14.89
CA LYS A 91 25.20 -3.45 15.66
C LYS A 91 24.22 -4.61 15.53
N THR A 92 24.55 -5.61 14.73
CA THR A 92 23.69 -6.75 14.44
C THR A 92 23.41 -7.52 15.70
N ILE A 93 22.14 -7.80 15.80
CA ILE A 93 21.44 -8.50 16.86
C ILE A 93 21.22 -9.96 16.45
N ILE A 94 21.66 -10.36 15.25
CA ILE A 94 21.34 -11.68 14.70
C ILE A 94 22.42 -12.68 15.10
N ILE A 95 22.01 -13.68 15.87
CA ILE A 95 22.87 -14.79 16.31
C ILE A 95 22.39 -16.10 15.67
N ASN A 96 23.32 -16.97 15.32
CA ASN A 96 23.04 -18.31 14.81
C ASN A 96 22.64 -19.26 15.95
N SER A 97 22.41 -20.53 15.61
CA SER A 97 22.00 -21.56 16.58
C SER A 97 23.07 -21.86 17.63
N GLN A 98 24.33 -21.56 17.33
CA GLN A 98 25.48 -21.67 18.22
C GLN A 98 25.68 -20.43 19.11
N GLY A 99 24.86 -19.39 18.97
CA GLY A 99 24.99 -18.12 19.71
C GLY A 99 26.09 -17.20 19.17
N GLU A 100 26.65 -17.49 18.01
CA GLU A 100 27.65 -16.66 17.34
C GLU A 100 26.95 -15.61 16.47
N LYS A 101 27.58 -14.45 16.33
CA LYS A 101 27.06 -13.38 15.45
C LYS A 101 27.04 -13.87 14.00
N ALA A 102 25.91 -13.69 13.33
CA ALA A 102 25.80 -13.98 11.91
C ALA A 102 26.81 -13.14 11.12
N ASP A 103 27.62 -13.79 10.31
CA ASP A 103 28.56 -13.13 9.42
C ASP A 103 27.84 -12.48 8.21
N LYS A 104 28.61 -11.78 7.37
CA LYS A 104 28.06 -11.10 6.20
C LYS A 104 27.44 -12.07 5.19
N ASP A 105 27.96 -13.29 5.08
CA ASP A 105 27.51 -14.29 4.11
C ASP A 105 26.19 -14.92 4.56
N ALA A 106 26.02 -15.18 5.85
CA ALA A 106 24.77 -15.61 6.46
C ALA A 106 23.67 -14.55 6.25
N ILE A 107 23.97 -13.27 6.50
CA ILE A 107 23.01 -12.18 6.27
C ILE A 107 22.66 -12.05 4.78
N ARG A 108 23.65 -12.21 3.89
CA ARG A 108 23.41 -12.20 2.44
C ARG A 108 22.48 -13.34 2.04
N SER A 109 22.76 -14.56 2.50
CA SER A 109 21.90 -15.74 2.30
C SER A 109 20.46 -15.47 2.78
N ILE A 110 20.31 -14.83 3.95
CA ILE A 110 19.00 -14.39 4.46
C ILE A 110 18.29 -13.47 3.48
N THR A 111 18.96 -12.40 3.05
CA THR A 111 18.36 -11.44 2.12
C THR A 111 18.05 -12.04 0.74
N ASP A 112 18.82 -13.02 0.29
CA ASP A 112 18.63 -13.68 -1.00
C ASP A 112 17.39 -14.60 -0.98
N LYS A 113 17.19 -15.43 0.05
CA LYS A 113 15.94 -16.22 0.16
C LYS A 113 14.71 -15.34 0.37
N LEU A 114 14.85 -14.22 1.07
CA LEU A 114 13.76 -13.24 1.18
C LEU A 114 13.42 -12.63 -0.19
N ASN A 115 14.41 -12.44 -1.08
CA ASN A 115 14.15 -12.02 -2.46
C ASN A 115 13.40 -13.09 -3.25
N GLU A 116 13.70 -14.37 -3.05
CA GLU A 116 12.95 -15.47 -3.68
C GLU A 116 11.50 -15.49 -3.21
N LEU A 117 11.27 -15.41 -1.89
CA LEU A 117 9.93 -15.31 -1.32
C LEU A 117 9.17 -14.09 -1.84
N ARG A 118 9.84 -12.94 -2.01
CA ARG A 118 9.24 -11.75 -2.62
C ARG A 118 8.72 -12.02 -4.03
N GLN A 119 9.41 -12.82 -4.83
CA GLN A 119 8.95 -13.13 -6.20
C GLN A 119 7.64 -13.91 -6.18
N LEU A 120 7.43 -14.78 -5.19
CA LEU A 120 6.17 -15.50 -4.99
C LEU A 120 5.01 -14.57 -4.59
N LEU A 121 5.29 -13.41 -4.00
CA LEU A 121 4.24 -12.44 -3.65
C LEU A 121 3.60 -11.79 -4.88
N ILE A 122 4.30 -11.75 -6.02
CA ILE A 122 3.77 -11.16 -7.27
C ILE A 122 2.54 -11.92 -7.78
N PRO A 123 2.59 -13.24 -8.07
CA PRO A 123 1.41 -13.96 -8.52
C PRO A 123 0.30 -13.98 -7.47
N ILE A 124 0.62 -14.04 -6.17
CA ILE A 124 -0.38 -13.96 -5.10
C ILE A 124 -1.11 -12.60 -5.13
N ALA A 125 -0.38 -11.50 -5.30
CA ALA A 125 -0.96 -10.16 -5.42
C ALA A 125 -1.88 -10.02 -6.64
N LEU A 126 -1.51 -10.64 -7.77
CA LEU A 126 -2.36 -10.66 -8.97
C LEU A 126 -3.66 -11.47 -8.76
N ILE A 127 -3.60 -12.60 -8.04
CA ILE A 127 -4.81 -13.37 -7.69
C ILE A 127 -5.75 -12.54 -6.81
N PHE A 128 -5.21 -11.87 -5.78
CA PHE A 128 -6.02 -11.00 -4.92
C PHE A 128 -6.59 -9.81 -5.70
N SER A 129 -5.83 -9.26 -6.65
CA SER A 129 -6.35 -8.23 -7.55
C SER A 129 -7.51 -8.72 -8.42
N LEU A 130 -7.42 -9.95 -8.94
CA LEU A 130 -8.50 -10.53 -9.74
C LEU A 130 -9.78 -10.67 -8.91
N ILE A 131 -9.65 -11.19 -7.69
CA ILE A 131 -10.77 -11.33 -6.74
C ILE A 131 -11.36 -9.96 -6.41
N TRP A 132 -10.52 -8.97 -6.15
CA TRP A 132 -10.96 -7.62 -5.81
C TRP A 132 -11.67 -6.93 -6.97
N SER A 133 -11.04 -6.92 -8.15
CA SER A 133 -11.62 -6.34 -9.37
C SER A 133 -12.93 -7.05 -9.76
N TYR A 134 -13.04 -8.35 -9.46
CA TYR A 134 -14.31 -9.05 -9.59
C TYR A 134 -15.38 -8.43 -8.68
N PHE A 135 -15.14 -8.25 -7.38
CA PHE A 135 -16.16 -7.64 -6.52
C PHE A 135 -16.47 -6.19 -6.86
N ASP A 136 -15.43 -5.40 -7.17
CA ASP A 136 -15.53 -3.98 -7.49
C ASP A 136 -16.37 -3.73 -8.74
N GLY A 137 -16.13 -4.48 -9.82
CA GLY A 137 -16.90 -4.36 -11.06
C GLY A 137 -18.21 -5.14 -11.08
N TYR A 138 -18.72 -5.65 -9.94
CA TYR A 138 -19.90 -6.52 -9.94
C TYR A 138 -21.15 -5.83 -10.48
N GLU A 139 -21.46 -4.63 -9.98
CA GLU A 139 -22.65 -3.87 -10.37
C GLU A 139 -22.58 -3.44 -11.84
N THR A 140 -21.46 -2.85 -12.25
CA THR A 140 -21.19 -2.51 -13.67
C THR A 140 -21.37 -3.70 -14.59
N ARG A 141 -20.87 -4.89 -14.21
CA ARG A 141 -21.05 -6.11 -15.02
C ARG A 141 -22.49 -6.59 -15.05
N GLN A 142 -23.25 -6.49 -13.96
CA GLN A 142 -24.66 -6.84 -13.97
C GLN A 142 -25.43 -5.99 -14.99
N ILE A 143 -25.20 -4.68 -14.99
CA ILE A 143 -25.80 -3.77 -15.97
C ILE A 143 -25.44 -4.20 -17.39
N TYR A 144 -24.18 -4.57 -17.65
CA TYR A 144 -23.76 -5.06 -18.96
C TYR A 144 -24.41 -6.37 -19.41
N PHE A 145 -24.74 -7.26 -18.48
CA PHE A 145 -25.32 -8.57 -18.78
C PHE A 145 -26.86 -8.58 -18.71
N GLU A 146 -27.51 -7.45 -18.37
CA GLU A 146 -28.97 -7.33 -18.49
C GLU A 146 -29.40 -7.55 -19.95
N HIS A 147 -30.48 -8.30 -20.16
CA HIS A 147 -30.86 -8.82 -21.48
C HIS A 147 -31.53 -7.80 -22.41
N ASP A 148 -32.00 -6.67 -21.88
CA ASP A 148 -32.74 -5.67 -22.65
C ASP A 148 -32.13 -4.27 -22.49
N PHE A 149 -31.89 -3.58 -23.59
CA PHE A 149 -31.18 -2.29 -23.62
C PHE A 149 -31.90 -1.17 -22.83
N PRO A 150 -33.24 -1.02 -22.90
CA PRO A 150 -34.01 -0.19 -21.97
C PRO A 150 -33.79 -0.48 -20.49
N ALA A 151 -33.62 -1.75 -20.09
CA ALA A 151 -33.31 -2.11 -18.71
C ALA A 151 -31.90 -1.65 -18.33
N GLN A 152 -30.91 -1.93 -19.20
CA GLN A 152 -29.53 -1.48 -19.03
C GLN A 152 -29.45 0.04 -18.82
N LEU A 153 -30.19 0.78 -19.64
CA LEU A 153 -30.27 2.24 -19.59
C LEU A 153 -30.89 2.74 -18.26
N ALA A 154 -32.00 2.12 -17.83
CA ALA A 154 -32.67 2.48 -16.58
C ALA A 154 -31.84 2.14 -15.34
N SER A 155 -31.05 1.08 -15.39
CA SER A 155 -30.07 0.72 -14.35
C SER A 155 -28.87 1.69 -14.37
N ALA A 156 -28.35 2.02 -15.55
CA ALA A 156 -27.24 2.96 -15.72
C ALA A 156 -27.56 4.41 -15.32
N GLU A 157 -28.81 4.85 -15.48
CA GLU A 157 -29.26 6.18 -15.02
C GLU A 157 -29.23 6.30 -13.49
N LYS A 158 -29.39 5.19 -12.77
CA LYS A 158 -29.34 5.13 -11.30
C LYS A 158 -27.93 4.99 -10.75
N ASP A 159 -27.01 4.48 -11.56
CA ASP A 159 -25.61 4.29 -11.17
C ASP A 159 -24.84 5.61 -11.27
N PRO A 160 -24.20 6.10 -10.20
CA PRO A 160 -23.40 7.32 -10.23
C PRO A 160 -22.05 7.16 -10.95
N ASP A 161 -21.65 5.93 -11.32
CA ASP A 161 -20.35 5.64 -11.90
C ASP A 161 -20.19 6.18 -13.32
N PHE A 162 -19.08 6.90 -13.52
CA PHE A 162 -18.70 7.48 -14.81
C PHE A 162 -18.65 6.44 -15.93
N THR A 163 -18.08 5.26 -15.66
CA THR A 163 -17.85 4.24 -16.69
C THR A 163 -19.18 3.74 -17.18
N VAL A 164 -20.09 3.40 -16.27
CA VAL A 164 -21.49 3.04 -16.57
C VAL A 164 -22.18 4.16 -17.36
N LYS A 165 -22.10 5.42 -16.90
CA LYS A 165 -22.71 6.55 -17.61
C LYS A 165 -22.10 6.84 -18.99
N TRP A 166 -20.81 6.59 -19.17
CA TRP A 166 -20.11 6.77 -20.44
C TRP A 166 -20.55 5.74 -21.47
N ILE A 167 -20.63 4.47 -21.06
CA ILE A 167 -21.08 3.32 -21.86
C ILE A 167 -22.55 3.50 -22.27
N PHE A 168 -23.40 3.96 -21.36
CA PHE A 168 -24.85 4.05 -21.58
C PHE A 168 -25.34 5.47 -21.89
N SER A 169 -24.45 6.39 -22.27
CA SER A 169 -24.77 7.80 -22.64
C SER A 169 -25.69 7.98 -23.86
N HIS A 170 -26.11 6.88 -24.49
CA HIS A 170 -27.01 6.82 -25.65
C HIS A 170 -28.46 7.27 -25.36
N SER A 171 -28.82 7.64 -24.13
CA SER A 171 -30.20 8.05 -23.80
C SER A 171 -30.62 9.40 -24.38
N ASP A 172 -29.65 10.26 -24.75
CA ASP A 172 -29.92 11.56 -25.35
C ASP A 172 -29.90 11.41 -26.88
N LYS A 173 -31.08 11.32 -27.51
CA LYS A 173 -31.24 11.08 -28.97
C LYS A 173 -30.46 12.08 -29.83
N ASP A 174 -30.23 13.30 -29.33
CA ASP A 174 -29.49 14.36 -30.01
C ASP A 174 -27.96 14.19 -29.92
N ARG A 175 -27.45 13.31 -29.04
CA ARG A 175 -26.01 13.03 -28.88
C ARG A 175 -25.56 11.71 -29.50
N ALA A 176 -26.49 10.82 -29.86
CA ALA A 176 -26.20 9.49 -30.39
C ALA A 176 -25.38 9.50 -31.69
N GLU A 177 -25.45 10.57 -32.49
CA GLU A 177 -24.66 10.73 -33.72
C GLU A 177 -23.16 10.94 -33.45
N HIS A 178 -22.80 11.36 -32.24
CA HIS A 178 -21.45 11.67 -31.80
C HIS A 178 -21.00 10.71 -30.70
N LEU A 179 -21.44 9.45 -30.72
CA LEU A 179 -20.95 8.46 -29.78
C LEU A 179 -20.09 7.42 -30.51
N PRO A 180 -18.94 7.01 -29.94
CA PRO A 180 -18.12 5.96 -30.52
C PRO A 180 -18.91 4.65 -30.57
N ALA A 181 -18.64 3.81 -31.58
CA ALA A 181 -19.33 2.54 -31.75
C ALA A 181 -19.29 1.68 -30.46
N PRO A 182 -20.33 0.87 -30.16
CA PRO A 182 -20.39 0.06 -28.93
C PRO A 182 -19.15 -0.83 -28.70
N THR A 183 -18.55 -1.33 -29.79
CA THR A 183 -17.30 -2.10 -29.74
C THR A 183 -16.11 -1.29 -29.24
N SER A 184 -16.01 -0.01 -29.64
CA SER A 184 -14.95 0.90 -29.19
C SER A 184 -15.13 1.28 -27.72
N GLN A 185 -16.38 1.42 -27.28
CA GLN A 185 -16.72 1.66 -25.88
C GLN A 185 -16.33 0.46 -24.99
N LEU A 186 -16.68 -0.75 -25.43
CA LEU A 186 -16.29 -1.97 -24.72
C LEU A 186 -14.77 -2.15 -24.66
N ILE A 187 -14.05 -1.88 -25.75
CA ILE A 187 -12.58 -1.94 -25.77
C ILE A 187 -11.99 -0.96 -24.75
N PHE A 188 -12.46 0.30 -24.74
CA PHE A 188 -11.97 1.30 -23.80
C PHE A 188 -12.28 0.93 -22.34
N TYR A 189 -13.49 0.42 -22.07
CA TYR A 189 -13.86 -0.10 -20.74
C TYR A 189 -12.91 -1.21 -20.28
N ILE A 190 -12.65 -2.21 -21.13
CA ILE A 190 -11.69 -3.28 -20.83
C ILE A 190 -10.30 -2.70 -20.56
N MET A 191 -9.90 -1.65 -21.29
CA MET A 191 -8.61 -1.02 -21.05
C MET A 191 -8.51 -0.40 -19.66
N LEU A 192 -9.55 0.33 -19.23
CA LEU A 192 -9.64 0.91 -17.88
C LEU A 192 -9.63 -0.16 -16.78
N GLU A 193 -10.40 -1.25 -16.96
CA GLU A 193 -10.42 -2.38 -16.02
C GLU A 193 -9.05 -3.07 -15.89
N VAL A 194 -8.31 -3.18 -16.99
CA VAL A 194 -6.93 -3.70 -16.97
C VAL A 194 -6.02 -2.79 -16.14
N GLU A 195 -6.16 -1.46 -16.25
CA GLU A 195 -5.39 -0.54 -15.42
C GLU A 195 -5.73 -0.70 -13.93
N GLN A 196 -7.02 -0.76 -13.61
CA GLN A 196 -7.48 -0.94 -12.23
C GLN A 196 -6.95 -2.24 -11.63
N PHE A 197 -7.05 -3.34 -12.37
CA PHE A 197 -6.50 -4.65 -11.99
C PHE A 197 -5.00 -4.56 -11.65
N PHE A 198 -4.17 -3.94 -12.50
CA PHE A 198 -2.74 -3.88 -12.20
C PHE A 198 -2.42 -2.94 -11.05
N LEU A 199 -3.14 -1.81 -10.91
CA LEU A 199 -2.95 -0.89 -9.81
C LEU A 199 -3.30 -1.53 -8.45
N ILE A 200 -4.43 -2.24 -8.37
CA ILE A 200 -4.84 -3.00 -7.19
C ILE A 200 -3.80 -4.08 -6.86
N GLY A 201 -3.32 -4.81 -7.87
CA GLY A 201 -2.28 -5.83 -7.70
C GLY A 201 -0.97 -5.27 -7.14
N LEU A 202 -0.56 -4.09 -7.59
CA LEU A 202 0.61 -3.41 -7.02
C LEU A 202 0.38 -2.96 -5.57
N GLY A 203 -0.84 -2.52 -5.24
CA GLY A 203 -1.24 -2.23 -3.86
C GLY A 203 -1.12 -3.46 -2.94
N PHE A 204 -1.65 -4.61 -3.37
CA PHE A 204 -1.50 -5.87 -2.64
C PHE A 204 -0.05 -6.33 -2.52
N LEU A 205 0.76 -6.12 -3.56
CA LEU A 205 2.18 -6.45 -3.51
C LEU A 205 2.91 -5.65 -2.42
N VAL A 206 2.57 -4.36 -2.24
CA VAL A 206 3.09 -3.57 -1.11
C VAL A 206 2.65 -4.16 0.22
N LEU A 207 1.35 -4.44 0.38
CA LEU A 207 0.81 -5.04 1.59
C LEU A 207 1.50 -6.36 1.95
N PHE A 208 1.63 -7.29 0.99
CA PHE A 208 2.26 -8.58 1.23
C PHE A 208 3.76 -8.46 1.52
N GLN A 209 4.47 -7.53 0.87
CA GLN A 209 5.87 -7.28 1.21
C GLN A 209 6.01 -6.85 2.66
N VAL A 210 5.15 -5.95 3.11
CA VAL A 210 5.14 -5.46 4.49
C VAL A 210 4.82 -6.57 5.48
N LEU A 211 3.78 -7.37 5.20
CA LEU A 211 3.42 -8.52 6.03
C LEU A 211 4.55 -9.54 6.10
N LEU A 212 5.24 -9.82 5.00
CA LEU A 212 6.41 -10.68 4.99
C LEU A 212 7.53 -10.13 5.87
N GLN A 213 7.84 -8.83 5.76
CA GLN A 213 8.88 -8.18 6.57
C GLN A 213 8.58 -8.30 8.07
N ILE A 214 7.33 -8.02 8.44
CA ILE A 214 6.83 -8.14 9.81
C ILE A 214 6.92 -9.58 10.32
N PHE A 215 6.49 -10.53 9.49
CA PHE A 215 6.50 -11.94 9.83
C PHE A 215 7.91 -12.44 10.08
N VAL A 216 8.84 -12.10 9.19
CA VAL A 216 10.26 -12.48 9.33
C VAL A 216 10.87 -11.85 10.58
N PHE A 217 10.59 -10.57 10.86
CA PHE A 217 11.06 -9.93 12.09
C PHE A 217 10.50 -10.60 13.35
N SER A 218 9.20 -10.91 13.35
CA SER A 218 8.50 -11.43 14.53
C SER A 218 8.76 -12.90 14.81
N PHE A 219 9.20 -13.67 13.81
CA PHE A 219 9.35 -15.13 13.93
C PHE A 219 10.73 -15.64 13.51
N LEU A 220 11.74 -14.78 13.36
CA LEU A 220 13.07 -15.17 12.87
C LEU A 220 13.63 -16.42 13.58
N ASP A 221 13.52 -16.46 14.91
CA ASP A 221 13.95 -17.56 15.79
C ASP A 221 13.30 -18.91 15.49
N LYS A 222 12.11 -18.90 14.88
CA LYS A 222 11.35 -20.11 14.50
C LYS A 222 11.51 -20.47 13.03
N LEU A 223 12.02 -19.55 12.21
CA LEU A 223 12.14 -19.74 10.77
C LEU A 223 13.36 -20.59 10.44
N LYS A 224 13.14 -21.89 10.19
CA LYS A 224 14.14 -22.81 9.62
C LYS A 224 14.32 -22.60 8.11
N ILE A 225 14.33 -21.35 7.66
CA ILE A 225 14.45 -21.02 6.24
C ILE A 225 15.88 -21.27 5.74
N PHE A 226 16.87 -21.37 6.64
CA PHE A 226 18.31 -21.29 6.30
C PHE A 226 19.17 -22.50 6.67
N SER A 227 18.57 -23.68 6.92
CA SER A 227 19.21 -24.84 7.59
C SER A 227 19.71 -24.55 9.02
N ASP A 228 20.16 -23.33 9.28
CA ASP A 228 20.46 -22.77 10.59
C ASP A 228 19.27 -21.98 11.13
N THR A 229 19.05 -22.09 12.45
CA THR A 229 18.13 -21.19 13.18
C THR A 229 18.86 -19.91 13.54
N PHE A 230 18.27 -18.77 13.20
CA PHE A 230 18.78 -17.43 13.56
C PHE A 230 17.84 -16.79 14.58
N SER A 231 18.37 -16.07 15.57
CA SER A 231 17.55 -15.32 16.52
C SER A 231 18.04 -13.88 16.68
N ILE A 232 17.19 -13.04 17.29
CA ILE A 232 17.41 -11.62 17.51
C ILE A 232 17.77 -11.41 19.00
N GLU A 233 19.04 -11.15 19.30
CA GLU A 233 19.60 -10.76 20.61
C GLU A 233 19.56 -9.23 20.87
N LEU A 234 18.59 -8.77 21.65
CA LEU A 234 18.45 -7.34 21.98
C LEU A 234 19.63 -6.81 22.82
N ARG A 235 20.12 -5.61 22.49
CA ARG A 235 21.22 -4.96 23.22
C ARG A 235 20.72 -3.93 24.23
N TYR A 236 20.64 -4.34 25.50
CA TYR A 236 20.25 -3.47 26.62
C TYR A 236 21.23 -2.32 26.90
N ASN A 237 22.46 -2.38 26.37
CA ASN A 237 23.46 -1.32 26.49
C ASN A 237 23.58 -0.43 25.22
N SER A 238 22.60 -0.48 24.33
CA SER A 238 22.56 0.41 23.15
C SER A 238 22.49 1.88 23.59
N GLY A 239 23.48 2.68 23.17
CA GLY A 239 23.51 4.13 23.44
C GLY A 239 22.34 4.89 22.81
N ALA A 240 21.66 4.32 21.81
CA ALA A 240 20.48 4.90 21.18
C ALA A 240 19.17 4.62 21.95
N ARG A 241 19.20 3.82 23.03
CA ARG A 241 18.05 3.43 23.87
C ARG A 241 16.91 2.72 23.12
N ASP A 242 17.27 1.97 22.09
CA ASP A 242 16.39 1.34 21.10
C ASP A 242 16.61 -0.18 20.97
N PHE A 243 17.23 -0.80 21.97
CA PHE A 243 17.68 -2.21 21.95
C PHE A 243 18.62 -2.58 20.78
N GLY A 244 19.21 -1.58 20.11
CA GLY A 244 20.03 -1.75 18.91
C GLY A 244 19.21 -1.93 17.63
N LEU A 245 17.90 -1.69 17.66
CA LEU A 245 16.96 -1.83 16.55
C LEU A 245 16.79 -0.55 15.71
N GLY A 246 17.65 0.46 15.87
CA GLY A 246 17.46 1.78 15.25
C GLY A 246 17.29 1.78 13.74
N GLU A 247 18.03 0.96 13.00
CA GLU A 247 17.86 0.87 11.54
C GLU A 247 16.54 0.20 11.14
N TRP A 248 16.04 -0.72 11.97
CA TRP A 248 14.72 -1.32 11.79
C TRP A 248 13.60 -0.31 12.11
N ASN A 249 13.74 0.45 13.21
CA ASN A 249 12.83 1.56 13.53
C ASN A 249 12.75 2.55 12.38
N ARG A 250 13.91 2.93 11.85
CA ARG A 250 14.01 3.88 10.74
C ARG A 250 13.38 3.33 9.46
N ALA A 251 13.55 2.05 9.17
CA ALA A 251 12.91 1.40 8.02
C ALA A 251 11.38 1.42 8.15
N ILE A 252 10.85 1.13 9.34
CA ILE A 252 9.41 1.15 9.64
C ILE A 252 8.85 2.59 9.56
N ASP A 253 9.51 3.58 10.14
CA ASP A 253 9.06 4.99 10.05
C ASP A 253 9.05 5.50 8.60
N LEU A 254 10.13 5.23 7.84
CA LEU A 254 10.19 5.57 6.41
C LEU A 254 9.09 4.86 5.61
N PHE A 255 8.75 3.63 6.00
CA PHE A 255 7.63 2.92 5.39
C PHE A 255 6.29 3.67 5.60
N TYR A 256 6.02 4.21 6.78
CA TYR A 256 4.81 5.02 6.99
C TYR A 256 4.82 6.35 6.23
N TRP A 257 5.99 6.98 6.06
CA TRP A 257 6.13 8.12 5.16
C TRP A 257 5.76 7.77 3.72
N ILE A 258 6.21 6.61 3.26
CA ILE A 258 5.93 6.12 1.91
C ILE A 258 4.44 5.79 1.75
N ILE A 259 3.79 5.16 2.74
CA ILE A 259 2.33 4.95 2.72
C ILE A 259 1.58 6.27 2.71
N SER A 260 2.02 7.24 3.52
CA SER A 260 1.39 8.56 3.57
C SER A 260 1.32 9.20 2.19
N LEU A 261 2.38 9.08 1.39
CA LEU A 261 2.39 9.54 0.00
C LEU A 261 1.32 8.82 -0.85
N GLY A 262 1.15 7.51 -0.67
CA GLY A 262 0.10 6.73 -1.32
C GLY A 262 -1.31 7.12 -0.88
N LEU A 263 -1.52 7.39 0.42
CA LEU A 263 -2.81 7.81 0.96
C LEU A 263 -3.26 9.19 0.45
N ILE A 264 -2.33 10.12 0.22
CA ILE A 264 -2.64 11.41 -0.38
C ILE A 264 -3.35 11.21 -1.73
N ILE A 265 -2.86 10.28 -2.56
CA ILE A 265 -3.49 9.93 -3.83
C ILE A 265 -4.90 9.41 -3.60
N THR A 266 -5.07 8.45 -2.68
CA THR A 266 -6.39 7.87 -2.39
C THR A 266 -7.39 8.92 -1.88
N LEU A 267 -6.92 9.92 -1.11
CA LEU A 267 -7.73 11.06 -0.69
C LEU A 267 -8.16 11.93 -1.87
N PHE A 268 -7.25 12.25 -2.80
CA PHE A 268 -7.61 12.99 -4.01
C PHE A 268 -8.68 12.25 -4.83
N VAL A 269 -8.56 10.92 -4.96
CA VAL A 269 -9.58 10.11 -5.62
C VAL A 269 -10.92 10.21 -4.89
N LYS A 270 -10.95 9.94 -3.58
CA LYS A 270 -12.16 10.00 -2.76
C LYS A 270 -12.86 11.36 -2.85
N TYR A 271 -12.13 12.46 -2.66
CA TYR A 271 -12.71 13.81 -2.67
C TYR A 271 -13.10 14.30 -4.06
N SER A 272 -12.63 13.66 -5.13
CA SER A 272 -13.07 13.98 -6.49
C SER A 272 -14.41 13.35 -6.86
N GLN A 273 -14.86 12.34 -6.11
CA GLN A 273 -16.13 11.65 -6.31
C GLN A 273 -17.28 12.35 -5.55
N PRO A 274 -18.52 12.32 -6.08
CA PRO A 274 -19.67 12.88 -5.38
C PRO A 274 -19.97 12.07 -4.09
N PRO A 275 -20.46 12.69 -2.99
CA PRO A 275 -20.64 12.04 -1.69
C PRO A 275 -21.60 10.85 -1.68
N GLU A 276 -22.52 10.80 -2.64
CA GLU A 276 -23.60 9.81 -2.77
C GLU A 276 -23.15 8.52 -3.46
N ALA A 277 -21.97 8.52 -4.09
CA ALA A 277 -21.37 7.32 -4.68
C ALA A 277 -20.62 6.54 -3.60
N ALA A 278 -21.36 5.78 -2.78
CA ALA A 278 -20.77 4.82 -1.85
C ALA A 278 -20.19 3.63 -2.63
N ASP A 279 -19.00 3.84 -3.19
CA ASP A 279 -18.27 2.85 -3.98
C ASP A 279 -17.78 1.70 -3.08
N VAL A 280 -18.14 0.46 -3.43
CA VAL A 280 -17.70 -0.76 -2.76
C VAL A 280 -16.17 -0.80 -2.64
N GLY A 281 -15.46 -0.31 -3.66
CA GLY A 281 -14.01 -0.20 -3.66
C GLY A 281 -13.47 0.73 -2.58
N ILE A 282 -14.17 1.82 -2.26
CA ILE A 282 -13.79 2.73 -1.16
C ILE A 282 -13.97 2.04 0.19
N GLU A 283 -15.10 1.37 0.43
CA GLU A 283 -15.35 0.67 1.69
C GLU A 283 -14.35 -0.47 1.92
N MET A 284 -14.09 -1.29 0.90
CA MET A 284 -13.08 -2.33 0.99
C MET A 284 -11.68 -1.73 1.19
N GLY A 285 -11.39 -0.61 0.52
CA GLY A 285 -10.15 0.16 0.66
C GLY A 285 -9.89 0.65 2.08
N LYS A 286 -10.94 1.05 2.83
CA LYS A 286 -10.80 1.47 4.24
C LYS A 286 -10.22 0.37 5.11
N TRP A 287 -10.65 -0.87 4.93
CA TRP A 287 -10.15 -2.00 5.70
C TRP A 287 -8.73 -2.40 5.30
N ALA A 288 -8.44 -2.41 4.00
CA ALA A 288 -7.10 -2.73 3.50
C ALA A 288 -6.06 -1.69 3.97
N LEU A 289 -6.39 -0.39 3.90
CA LEU A 289 -5.52 0.68 4.37
C LEU A 289 -5.37 0.67 5.90
N ALA A 290 -6.43 0.38 6.65
CA ALA A 290 -6.34 0.19 8.10
C ALA A 290 -5.36 -0.94 8.45
N ALA A 291 -5.48 -2.08 7.78
CA ALA A 291 -4.60 -3.21 7.98
C ALA A 291 -3.15 -2.86 7.62
N LEU A 292 -2.94 -2.14 6.53
CA LEU A 292 -1.62 -1.69 6.08
C LEU A 292 -0.94 -0.74 7.08
N ILE A 293 -1.69 0.04 7.85
CA ILE A 293 -1.17 0.97 8.87
C ILE A 293 -1.03 0.28 10.23
N LEU A 294 -2.03 -0.50 10.66
CA LEU A 294 -2.10 -1.05 12.01
C LEU A 294 -1.27 -2.33 12.17
N LEU A 295 -1.26 -3.23 11.19
CA LEU A 295 -0.53 -4.50 11.33
C LEU A 295 0.98 -4.30 11.53
N PRO A 296 1.68 -3.40 10.81
CA PRO A 296 3.10 -3.15 11.05
C PRO A 296 3.36 -2.59 12.44
N PHE A 297 2.49 -1.69 12.92
CA PHE A 297 2.58 -1.14 14.27
C PHE A 297 2.41 -2.23 15.33
N LEU A 298 1.28 -2.95 15.28
CA LEU A 298 0.92 -3.97 16.27
C LEU A 298 1.92 -5.12 16.30
N ALA A 299 2.34 -5.59 15.13
CA ALA A 299 3.29 -6.69 15.07
C ALA A 299 4.70 -6.28 15.50
N THR A 300 5.09 -5.02 15.29
CA THR A 300 6.34 -4.50 15.85
C THR A 300 6.29 -4.50 17.38
N ILE A 301 5.17 -4.09 17.98
CA ILE A 301 4.97 -4.13 19.43
C ILE A 301 4.98 -5.57 19.94
N ALA A 302 4.21 -6.47 19.32
CA ALA A 302 4.08 -7.86 19.74
C ALA A 302 5.38 -8.66 19.54
N GLY A 303 6.08 -8.45 18.42
CA GLY A 303 7.38 -9.07 18.16
C GLY A 303 8.42 -8.63 19.18
N ARG A 304 8.45 -7.32 19.52
CA ARG A 304 9.41 -6.77 20.48
C ARG A 304 9.10 -7.14 21.93
N SER A 305 7.84 -7.14 22.34
CA SER A 305 7.48 -7.52 23.71
C SER A 305 7.98 -8.92 24.03
N ARG A 306 7.92 -9.83 23.06
CA ARG A 306 8.49 -11.17 23.17
C ARG A 306 10.00 -11.16 23.41
N PHE A 307 10.75 -10.40 22.61
CA PHE A 307 12.21 -10.32 22.74
C PHE A 307 12.64 -9.61 24.03
N VAL A 308 11.93 -8.56 24.45
CA VAL A 308 12.17 -7.86 25.73
C VAL A 308 11.91 -8.80 26.90
N HIS A 309 10.82 -9.56 26.88
CA HIS A 309 10.52 -10.55 27.92
C HIS A 309 11.58 -11.64 28.05
N GLN A 310 12.16 -12.08 26.92
CA GLN A 310 13.28 -13.03 26.93
C GLN A 310 14.53 -12.42 27.56
N LEU A 311 14.84 -11.17 27.23
CA LEU A 311 15.95 -10.42 27.81
C LEU A 311 15.77 -10.24 29.33
N ASP A 312 14.57 -9.92 29.79
CA ASP A 312 14.26 -9.74 31.23
C ASP A 312 14.56 -11.00 32.02
N LYS A 313 14.07 -12.15 31.53
CA LYS A 313 14.37 -13.45 32.14
C LYS A 313 15.86 -13.76 32.18
N MET A 314 16.60 -13.40 31.14
CA MET A 314 18.05 -13.61 31.11
C MET A 314 18.78 -12.72 32.13
N LEU A 315 18.33 -11.48 32.33
CA LEU A 315 18.92 -10.56 33.28
C LEU A 315 18.60 -10.93 34.73
N GLU A 316 17.38 -11.41 35.01
CA GLU A 316 16.99 -11.94 36.32
C GLU A 316 17.87 -13.11 36.76
N VAL A 317 18.21 -14.02 35.84
CA VAL A 317 19.07 -15.18 36.14
C VAL A 317 20.52 -14.79 36.37
N LYS A 318 21.01 -13.72 35.72
CA LYS A 318 22.42 -13.29 35.80
C LYS A 318 22.73 -12.35 36.97
N ASP A 319 21.71 -11.95 37.75
CA ASP A 319 21.82 -11.11 38.96
C ASP A 319 22.72 -9.87 38.77
N CYS A 320 22.55 -9.18 37.64
CA CYS A 320 23.36 -8.02 37.26
C CYS A 320 22.53 -6.73 37.36
N HIS A 321 22.66 -6.03 38.48
CA HIS A 321 21.89 -4.81 38.78
C HIS A 321 22.10 -3.70 37.73
N GLU A 322 23.34 -3.47 37.28
CA GLU A 322 23.67 -2.47 36.26
C GLU A 322 22.99 -2.77 34.91
N ALA A 323 22.99 -4.04 34.49
CA ALA A 323 22.33 -4.45 33.25
C ALA A 323 20.79 -4.30 33.35
N TRP A 324 20.23 -4.53 34.54
CA TRP A 324 18.81 -4.35 34.82
C TRP A 324 18.40 -2.88 34.75
N GLU A 325 19.18 -1.96 35.32
CA GLU A 325 18.96 -0.51 35.22
C GLU A 325 19.09 -0.02 33.77
N LEU A 326 20.13 -0.46 33.04
CA LEU A 326 20.32 -0.10 31.63
C LEU A 326 19.15 -0.54 30.76
N ARG A 327 18.61 -1.75 30.99
CA ARG A 327 17.39 -2.23 30.33
C ARG A 327 16.19 -1.33 30.61
N HIS A 328 15.95 -0.94 31.87
CA HIS A 328 14.78 -0.12 32.24
C HIS A 328 14.82 1.30 31.67
N ASN A 329 16.01 1.77 31.30
CA ASN A 329 16.20 3.02 30.59
C ASN A 329 15.98 2.92 29.08
N GLN A 330 15.65 1.73 28.55
CA GLN A 330 15.28 1.53 27.15
C GLN A 330 13.76 1.45 26.99
N SER A 331 13.28 1.80 25.80
CA SER A 331 11.87 1.70 25.45
C SER A 331 11.74 1.07 24.07
N PRO A 332 10.72 0.23 23.81
CA PRO A 332 10.50 -0.29 22.47
C PRO A 332 9.82 0.78 21.60
N TRP A 333 10.29 1.02 20.37
CA TRP A 333 9.48 1.74 19.38
C TRP A 333 8.08 1.09 19.27
N PRO A 334 6.99 1.89 19.24
CA PRO A 334 6.94 3.35 19.14
C PRO A 334 6.78 4.05 20.49
N LEU A 335 7.06 3.40 21.62
CA LEU A 335 6.94 3.97 22.96
C LEU A 335 8.15 4.82 23.37
N GLU A 336 9.22 4.84 22.58
CA GLU A 336 10.42 5.65 22.81
C GLU A 336 10.12 7.16 22.82
N PRO A 337 10.77 7.98 23.67
CA PRO A 337 10.55 9.43 23.71
C PRO A 337 11.04 10.20 22.47
N GLN A 338 11.76 9.56 21.54
CA GLN A 338 12.28 10.22 20.34
C GLN A 338 11.14 10.64 19.40
N ARG A 339 10.94 11.96 19.25
CA ARG A 339 9.78 12.57 18.57
C ARG A 339 9.76 12.40 17.05
N MET A 340 10.92 12.35 16.39
CA MET A 340 10.99 12.37 14.92
C MET A 340 10.63 11.03 14.25
N GLN A 341 10.82 9.90 14.93
CA GLN A 341 10.59 8.56 14.37
C GLN A 341 9.13 8.08 14.43
N LYS A 342 8.20 8.98 14.77
CA LYS A 342 6.75 8.69 14.83
C LYS A 342 5.94 9.55 13.86
N VAL A 343 6.58 10.53 13.23
CA VAL A 343 5.90 11.51 12.38
C VAL A 343 5.30 10.82 11.16
N GLY A 344 5.99 9.84 10.58
CA GLY A 344 5.47 9.09 9.45
C GLY A 344 4.20 8.32 9.82
N PHE A 345 4.21 7.63 10.96
CA PHE A 345 3.04 6.89 11.46
C PHE A 345 1.85 7.82 11.76
N LEU A 346 2.08 8.91 12.49
CA LEU A 346 1.03 9.87 12.82
C LEU A 346 0.45 10.54 11.57
N LEU A 347 1.30 10.83 10.58
CA LEU A 347 0.84 11.35 9.28
C LEU A 347 -0.01 10.32 8.54
N ALA A 348 0.43 9.06 8.45
CA ALA A 348 -0.34 8.00 7.80
C ALA A 348 -1.70 7.80 8.47
N LEU A 349 -1.72 7.84 9.80
CA LEU A 349 -2.94 7.72 10.60
C LEU A 349 -3.89 8.89 10.39
N ALA A 350 -3.37 10.13 10.38
CA ALA A 350 -4.17 11.32 10.10
C ALA A 350 -4.77 11.30 8.69
N LEU A 351 -3.98 10.92 7.68
CA LEU A 351 -4.46 10.77 6.30
C LEU A 351 -5.49 9.64 6.19
N TYR A 352 -5.29 8.54 6.92
CA TYR A 352 -6.28 7.47 6.99
C TYR A 352 -7.59 7.93 7.66
N SER A 353 -7.55 8.71 8.74
CA SER A 353 -8.77 9.24 9.37
C SER A 353 -9.59 10.10 8.39
N LEU A 354 -8.92 10.97 7.62
CA LEU A 354 -9.55 11.71 6.51
C LEU A 354 -10.19 10.76 5.48
N PHE A 355 -9.48 9.70 5.13
CA PHE A 355 -9.95 8.72 4.16
C PHE A 355 -11.13 7.88 4.69
N ALA A 356 -11.11 7.50 5.96
CA ALA A 356 -12.20 6.77 6.61
C ALA A 356 -13.43 7.66 6.86
N GLY A 357 -13.27 8.98 6.83
CA GLY A 357 -14.34 9.94 7.11
C GLY A 357 -14.63 10.12 8.60
N GLN A 358 -13.71 9.68 9.48
CA GLN A 358 -13.78 10.04 10.89
C GLN A 358 -13.24 11.45 11.07
N ASP A 359 -14.03 12.28 11.74
CA ASP A 359 -13.62 13.62 12.15
C ASP A 359 -12.30 13.49 12.96
N ILE A 360 -11.20 14.02 12.41
CA ILE A 360 -9.85 13.92 13.02
C ILE A 360 -9.89 14.37 14.49
N SER A 361 -10.78 15.32 14.79
CA SER A 361 -11.02 15.84 16.13
C SER A 361 -11.35 14.73 17.14
N THR A 362 -12.24 13.79 16.80
CA THR A 362 -12.66 12.69 17.70
C THR A 362 -11.54 11.68 17.93
N PHE A 363 -10.79 11.33 16.88
CA PHE A 363 -9.70 10.36 16.96
C PHE A 363 -8.49 10.87 17.74
N ILE A 364 -8.10 12.14 17.54
CA ILE A 364 -7.02 12.77 18.30
C ILE A 364 -7.43 12.93 19.77
N LYS A 365 -8.69 13.27 20.04
CA LYS A 365 -9.20 13.40 21.41
C LYS A 365 -9.14 12.08 22.16
N ASP A 366 -9.55 10.97 21.54
CA ASP A 366 -9.49 9.62 22.12
C ASP A 366 -8.06 9.14 22.38
N ILE A 367 -7.10 9.47 21.51
CA ILE A 367 -5.69 9.10 21.73
C ILE A 367 -5.07 9.95 22.85
N VAL A 368 -5.33 11.26 22.87
CA VAL A 368 -4.75 12.18 23.87
C VAL A 368 -5.35 11.92 25.25
N GLU A 369 -6.67 11.67 25.35
CA GLU A 369 -7.34 11.36 26.63
C GLU A 369 -6.97 9.98 27.20
N ARG A 370 -6.41 9.07 26.39
CA ARG A 370 -5.95 7.74 26.84
C ARG A 370 -4.43 7.64 27.04
N SER A 371 -3.68 8.67 26.70
CA SER A 371 -2.21 8.72 26.84
C SER A 371 -1.71 9.69 27.91
N VAL A 372 -2.64 10.37 28.59
CA VAL A 372 -2.49 11.02 29.90
C VAL A 372 -3.08 10.10 30.95
#